data_AF-A0A0L6WP59-F1
#
_entry.id   AF-A0A0L6WP59-F1
#
_cell.length_a   1.000
_cell.length_b   1.000
_cell.length_c   1.000
_cell.angle_alpha   90.00
_cell.angle_beta   90.00
_cell.angle_gamma   90.00
#
_symmetry.space_group_name_H-M   'P 1'
#
loop_
_entity.id
_entity.type
_entity.pdbx_description
1 polymer ?
#
loop_
_entity_poly.entity_id
_entity_poly.type
_entity_poly.pdbx_seq_one_letter_code
_entity_poly.pdbx_strand_id
1 'polypeptide(L)' 'MTVHRVQGQTMPSMIVDLESCKGTEAAYIMLSQASSIDGVAIFRLFSQKRIQCAMSQD' A
#
# COMPACT_ATOMS: atom_id res chain seq x y z
N MET A 1 3.32 9.38 4.41
CA MET A 1 4.59 9.20 3.67
C MET A 1 4.27 8.66 2.28
N THR A 2 5.08 8.94 1.27
CA THR A 2 4.93 8.34 -0.06
C THR A 2 5.56 6.94 -0.09
N VAL A 3 5.18 6.12 -1.07
CA VAL A 3 5.73 4.76 -1.30
C VAL A 3 7.26 4.75 -1.19
N HIS A 4 7.92 5.65 -1.92
CA HIS A 4 9.37 5.80 -1.92
C HIS A 4 9.97 6.10 -0.54
N ARG A 5 9.26 6.83 0.33
CA ARG A 5 9.77 7.20 1.66
C ARG A 5 9.61 6.09 2.69
N VAL A 6 8.64 5.20 2.47
CA VAL A 6 8.28 4.10 3.36
C VAL A 6 9.06 2.83 3.05
N GLN A 7 9.56 2.66 1.82
CA GLN A 7 10.34 1.50 1.38
C GLN A 7 11.56 1.24 2.29
N GLY A 8 11.75 -0.03 2.67
CA GLY A 8 12.82 -0.49 3.57
C GLY A 8 12.58 -0.28 5.07
N GLN A 9 11.46 0.33 5.47
CA GLN A 9 11.09 0.50 6.89
C GLN A 9 10.10 -0.56 7.37
N THR A 10 10.16 -0.90 8.66
CA THR A 10 9.11 -1.67 9.34
C THR A 10 8.24 -0.72 10.16
N MET A 11 6.94 -0.79 9.96
CA MET A 11 5.95 0.05 10.62
C MET A 11 5.01 -0.82 11.47
N PRO A 12 4.95 -0.61 12.81
CA PRO A 12 4.04 -1.36 13.67
C PRO A 12 2.57 -0.97 13.49
N SER A 13 2.31 0.24 12.99
CA SER A 13 0.97 0.70 12.62
C SER A 13 1.03 1.65 11.43
N MET A 14 0.05 1.59 10.53
CA MET A 14 -0.06 2.44 9.35
C MET A 14 -1.49 2.60 8.84
N ILE A 15 -1.76 3.78 8.27
CA ILE A 15 -2.99 4.06 7.53
C ILE A 15 -2.62 4.16 6.05
N VAL A 16 -3.30 3.40 5.19
CA VAL A 16 -2.94 3.23 3.76
C VAL A 16 -4.08 3.67 2.86
N ASP A 17 -3.78 4.47 1.84
CA ASP A 17 -4.70 4.79 0.75
C ASP A 17 -4.37 3.93 -0.49
N LEU A 18 -5.06 2.80 -0.61
CA LEU A 18 -4.89 1.87 -1.74
C LEU A 18 -5.52 2.38 -3.04
N GLU A 19 -6.51 3.28 -2.97
CA GLU A 19 -7.18 3.79 -4.17
C GLU A 19 -6.28 4.77 -4.95
N SER A 20 -5.36 5.45 -4.26
CA SER A 20 -4.37 6.34 -4.90
C SER A 20 -3.16 5.60 -5.46
N CYS A 21 -3.03 4.28 -5.26
CA CYS A 21 -1.92 3.50 -5.80
C CYS A 21 -1.98 3.43 -7.33
N LYS A 22 -0.81 3.61 -7.96
CA LYS A 22 -0.59 3.33 -9.38
C LYS A 22 0.12 2.00 -9.50
N GLY A 23 -0.50 1.04 -10.17
CA GLY A 23 -0.01 -0.34 -10.21
C GLY A 23 -0.08 -1.07 -8.87
N THR A 24 0.08 -2.38 -8.93
CA THR A 24 0.07 -3.25 -7.73
C THR A 24 1.37 -3.17 -6.93
N GLU A 25 2.47 -2.70 -7.53
CA GLU A 25 3.75 -2.50 -6.84
C GLU A 25 3.65 -1.47 -5.71
N ALA A 26 3.01 -0.32 -5.96
CA ALA A 26 2.84 0.72 -4.95
C ALA A 26 2.04 0.23 -3.73
N ALA A 27 0.97 -0.54 -3.97
CA ALA A 27 0.18 -1.14 -2.91
C ALA A 27 0.99 -2.16 -2.11
N TYR A 28 1.76 -3.01 -2.80
CA TYR A 28 2.63 -4.00 -2.19
C TYR A 28 3.69 -3.35 -1.30
N ILE A 29 4.45 -2.38 -1.82
CA ILE A 29 5.51 -1.70 -1.06
C ILE A 29 4.95 -1.01 0.18
N MET A 30 3.75 -0.42 0.12
CA MET A 30 3.16 0.17 1.32
C MET A 30 2.78 -0.90 2.35
N LEU A 31 2.04 -1.93 1.92
CA LEU A 31 1.54 -2.96 2.85
C LEU A 31 2.66 -3.86 3.41
N SER A 32 3.74 -4.09 2.66
CA SER A 32 4.86 -4.93 3.10
C SER A 32 5.61 -4.37 4.30
N GLN A 33 5.40 -3.09 4.63
CA GLN A 33 6.06 -2.46 5.77
C GLN A 33 5.36 -2.77 7.08
N ALA A 34 4.08 -3.17 7.04
CA ALA A 34 3.35 -3.55 8.23
C ALA A 34 3.87 -4.87 8.79
N SER A 35 4.14 -4.90 10.10
CA SER A 35 4.55 -6.14 10.79
C SER A 35 3.38 -7.07 11.10
N SER A 36 2.15 -6.57 11.06
CA SER A 36 0.90 -7.33 11.26
C SER A 36 -0.25 -6.64 10.54
N ILE A 37 -1.26 -7.42 10.13
CA ILE A 37 -2.51 -6.90 9.57
C ILE A 37 -3.30 -6.06 10.58
N ASP A 38 -3.20 -6.36 11.88
CA ASP A 38 -3.86 -5.60 12.95
C ASP A 38 -3.34 -4.15 13.04
N GLY A 39 -2.11 -3.92 12.56
CA GLY A 39 -1.52 -2.59 12.47
C GLY A 39 -1.95 -1.81 11.22
N VAL A 40 -2.75 -2.39 10.32
CA VAL A 40 -3.11 -1.77 9.04
C VAL A 40 -4.54 -1.26 9.08
N ALA A 41 -4.71 0.04 8.81
CA ALA A 41 -6.01 0.62 8.52
C ALA A 41 -6.07 1.10 7.06
N ILE A 42 -7.14 0.76 6.36
CA ILE A 42 -7.38 1.26 5.01
C ILE A 42 -8.17 2.57 5.10
N PHE A 43 -7.62 3.66 4.56
CA PHE A 43 -8.18 5.01 4.70
C PHE A 43 -9.57 5.15 4.05
N ARG A 44 -9.78 4.50 2.90
CA ARG A 44 -11.03 4.51 2.14
C ARG A 44 -11.19 3.25 1.31
N LEU A 45 -12.44 2.94 0.93
CA LEU A 45 -12.71 1.85 -0.01
C LEU A 45 -11.90 2.04 -1.29
N PHE A 46 -11.44 0.92 -1.85
CA PHE A 46 -10.70 0.86 -3.10
C PHE A 46 -11.35 -0.13 -4.05
N SER A 47 -11.24 0.12 -5.36
CA SER A 47 -11.72 -0.83 -6.36
C SER A 47 -10.84 -2.07 -6.38
N GLN A 48 -11.44 -3.25 -6.57
CA GLN A 48 -10.69 -4.50 -6.77
C GLN A 48 -9.71 -4.41 -7.94
N LYS A 49 -10.01 -3.58 -8.95
CA LYS A 49 -9.11 -3.30 -10.09
C LYS A 49 -7.77 -2.69 -9.66
N ARG A 50 -7.69 -2.00 -8.52
CA ARG A 50 -6.44 -1.40 -7.99
C ARG A 50 -5.45 -2.43 -7.49
N ILE A 51 -5.93 -3.59 -7.07
CA ILE A 51 -5.09 -4.69 -6.57
C ILE A 51 -4.93 -5.83 -7.58
N GLN A 52 -5.53 -5.69 -8.77
CA GLN A 52 -5.51 -6.68 -9.86
C GLN A 52 -4.96 -6.12 -11.17
N CYS A 53 -4.38 -4.91 -11.16
CA CYS A 53 -3.74 -4.32 -12.32
C CYS A 53 -2.26 -4.74 -12.45
N ALA A 54 -1.62 -4.34 -13.55
CA ALA A 54 -0.20 -4.57 -13.78
C ALA A 54 0.66 -4.01 -12.62
N MET A 55 1.82 -4.64 -12.39
CA MET A 55 2.72 -4.26 -11.29
C MET A 55 3.17 -2.80 -11.38
N SER A 56 3.71 -2.43 -12.53
CA SER A 56 4.02 -1.03 -12.85
C SER A 56 2.99 -0.51 -13.86
N GLN A 57 2.55 0.72 -13.63
CA GLN A 57 1.72 1.50 -14.54
C GLN A 57 2.30 2.92 -14.66
N ASP A 58 3.62 3.01 -14.81
CA ASP A 58 4.30 4.23 -15.24
C ASP A 58 3.74 4.73 -16.59
#